data_AF-A0A4R7FIG2-F1
#
_entry.id   AF-A0A4R7FIG2-F1
#
_cell.length_a   1.000
_cell.length_b   1.000
_cell.length_c   1.000
_cell.angle_alpha   90.00
_cell.angle_beta   90.00
_cell.angle_gamma   90.00
#
_symmetry.space_group_name_H-M   'P 1'
#
loop_
_entity.id
_entity.type
_entity.pdbx_description
1 polymer ?
#
loop_
_entity_poly.entity_id
_entity_poly.type
_entity_poly.pdbx_seq_one_letter_code
_entity_poly.pdbx_strand_id
1 'polypeptide(L)' 'MDDPVLHAVEADRWLAVHRDRLVGRRTAEAVDLVRQAGLLPHVAAVRGAPPDPGVPDPGRIRLLVGDDDRVRRAKWG' A
#
# COMPACT_ATOMS: atom_id res chain seq x y z
N MET A 1 -4.80 -23.78 0.50
CA MET A 1 -5.54 -22.83 1.34
C MET A 1 -4.63 -21.64 1.48
N ASP A 2 -4.90 -20.57 0.74
CA ASP A 2 -4.26 -19.27 0.96
C ASP A 2 -4.74 -18.76 2.31
N ASP A 3 -3.83 -18.67 3.27
CA ASP A 3 -4.15 -18.23 4.62
C ASP A 3 -4.08 -16.69 4.64
N PRO A 4 -5.21 -15.96 4.72
CA PRO A 4 -5.22 -14.50 4.56
C PRO A 4 -4.39 -13.78 5.63
N VAL A 5 -4.17 -14.43 6.78
CA VAL A 5 -3.32 -13.91 7.86
C VAL A 5 -1.84 -14.01 7.51
N LEU A 6 -1.42 -15.09 6.84
CA LEU A 6 -0.03 -15.26 6.38
C LEU A 6 0.32 -14.17 5.35
N HIS A 7 -0.57 -13.94 4.38
CA HIS A 7 -0.37 -12.90 3.36
C HIS A 7 -0.34 -11.49 3.95
N ALA A 8 -1.09 -11.24 5.02
CA ALA A 8 -1.06 -9.97 5.73
C ALA A 8 0.31 -9.70 6.39
N VAL A 9 0.90 -10.71 7.04
CA VAL A 9 2.24 -10.60 7.64
C VAL A 9 3.32 -10.45 6.57
N GLU A 10 3.20 -11.15 5.44
CA GLU A 10 4.10 -10.99 4.30
C GLU A 10 4.02 -9.60 3.68
N ALA A 11 2.81 -9.05 3.55
CA ALA A 11 2.60 -7.70 3.03
C ALA A 11 3.21 -6.62 3.93
N ASP A 12 3.05 -6.74 5.25
CA ASP A 12 3.66 -5.82 6.22
C ASP A 12 5.20 -5.88 6.16
N ARG A 13 5.78 -7.09 6.15
CA ARG A 13 7.24 -7.28 6.00
C ARG A 13 7.77 -6.73 4.68
N TRP A 14 7.06 -7.00 3.59
CA TRP A 14 7.45 -6.49 2.27
C TRP A 14 7.42 -4.97 2.25
N LEU A 15 6.38 -4.36 2.83
CA LEU A 15 6.25 -2.91 2.93
C LEU A 15 7.39 -2.31 3.75
N ALA A 16 7.76 -2.91 4.89
CA ALA A 16 8.88 -2.43 5.71
C ALA A 16 10.21 -2.36 4.93
N VAL A 17 10.42 -3.27 3.98
CA VAL A 17 11.64 -3.32 3.14
C VAL A 17 11.55 -2.40 1.91
N HIS A 18 10.36 -2.27 1.30
CA HIS A 18 10.19 -1.61 0.00
C HIS A 18 9.55 -0.21 0.10
N ARG A 19 9.23 0.26 1.31
CA ARG A 19 8.57 1.55 1.54
C ARG A 19 9.22 2.71 0.78
N ASP A 20 10.54 2.82 0.84
CA ASP A 20 11.28 3.89 0.18
C ASP A 20 11.24 3.80 -1.35
N ARG A 21 11.01 2.62 -1.90
CA ARG A 21 10.83 2.42 -3.35
C ARG A 21 9.45 2.83 -3.83
N LEU A 22 8.46 2.87 -2.94
CA LEU A 22 7.09 3.29 -3.25
C LEU A 22 6.94 4.80 -3.14
N VAL A 23 7.52 5.41 -2.11
CA VAL A 23 7.46 6.86 -1.89
C VAL A 23 8.14 7.60 -3.05
N GLY A 24 7.48 8.64 -3.55
CA GLY A 24 7.96 9.49 -4.66
C GLY A 24 7.68 8.95 -6.05
N ARG A 25 7.25 7.68 -6.19
CA ARG A 25 6.78 7.11 -7.45
C ARG A 25 5.36 7.52 -7.80
N ARG A 26 5.02 7.40 -9.08
CA ARG A 26 3.63 7.52 -9.52
C ARG A 26 2.77 6.43 -8.92
N THR A 27 1.50 6.73 -8.67
CA THR A 27 0.52 5.78 -8.11
C THR A 27 0.50 4.46 -8.88
N ALA A 28 0.44 4.52 -10.21
CA ALA A 28 0.40 3.34 -11.06
C ALA A 28 1.65 2.46 -10.90
N GLU A 29 2.85 3.06 -10.82
CA GLU A 29 4.10 2.32 -10.62
C GLU A 29 4.15 1.66 -9.24
N ALA A 30 3.71 2.38 -8.20
CA ALA A 30 3.68 1.84 -6.85
C ALA A 30 2.70 0.66 -6.73
N VAL A 31 1.51 0.76 -7.35
CA VAL A 31 0.55 -0.35 -7.43
C VAL A 31 1.12 -1.52 -8.22
N ASP A 32 1.84 -1.27 -9.31
CA ASP A 32 2.45 -2.33 -10.11
C ASP A 32 3.56 -3.07 -9.34
N LEU A 33 4.37 -2.37 -8.56
CA LEU A 33 5.36 -3.00 -7.66
C LEU A 33 4.69 -3.91 -6.62
N VAL A 34 3.59 -3.48 -6.04
CA VAL A 34 2.81 -4.28 -5.07
C VAL A 34 2.16 -5.48 -5.77
N ARG A 35 1.70 -5.30 -7.03
CA ARG A 35 1.18 -6.39 -7.88
C ARG A 35 2.23 -7.44 -8.19
N GLN A 36 3.43 -7.02 -8.59
CA GLN A 36 4.55 -7.92 -8.90
C GLN A 36 4.96 -8.77 -7.70
N ALA A 37 4.77 -8.24 -6.48
CA ALA A 37 4.97 -8.97 -5.23
C ALA A 37 3.83 -9.96 -4.88
N GLY A 38 2.77 -10.03 -5.69
CA GLY A 38 1.58 -10.84 -5.39
C GLY A 38 0.67 -10.25 -4.31
N LEU A 39 0.90 -9.00 -3.91
CA LEU A 39 0.23 -8.35 -2.77
C LEU A 39 -0.90 -7.40 -3.19
N LEU A 40 -1.32 -7.45 -4.47
CA LEU A 40 -2.41 -6.64 -5.00
C LEU A 40 -3.71 -6.68 -4.17
N PRO A 41 -4.19 -7.83 -3.64
CA PRO A 41 -5.41 -7.84 -2.80
C PRO A 41 -5.25 -7.05 -1.48
N HIS A 42 -4.01 -6.75 -1.11
CA HIS A 42 -3.66 -5.98 0.09
C HIS A 42 -3.32 -4.52 -0.23
N VAL A 43 -3.48 -4.01 -1.45
CA VAL A 43 -3.19 -2.60 -1.74
C VAL A 43 -4.46 -1.75 -1.75
N ALA A 44 -4.43 -0.65 -1.01
CA ALA A 44 -5.43 0.41 -1.05
C ALA A 44 -4.73 1.73 -1.40
N ALA A 45 -4.91 2.20 -2.64
CA ALA A 45 -4.42 3.51 -3.07
C ALA A 45 -5.49 4.56 -2.81
N VAL A 46 -5.19 5.56 -1.99
CA VAL A 46 -6.11 6.68 -1.73
C VAL A 46 -5.52 7.96 -2.27
N ARG A 47 -6.29 8.61 -3.15
CA ARG A 47 -5.93 9.83 -3.87
C ARG A 47 -6.56 11.04 -3.19
N GLY A 48 -5.76 12.07 -2.94
CA GLY A 48 -6.22 13.27 -2.24
C GLY A 48 -6.18 13.12 -0.72
N ALA A 49 -6.80 14.07 -0.01
CA ALA A 49 -6.80 14.19 1.46
C ALA A 49 -6.92 12.82 2.14
N PRO A 50 -6.20 12.59 3.26
CA PRO A 50 -6.11 11.28 3.87
C PRO A 50 -7.50 10.66 3.98
N PRO A 51 -7.66 9.38 3.57
CA PRO A 51 -8.91 8.67 3.81
C PRO A 51 -9.29 8.92 5.26
N ASP A 52 -10.56 9.31 5.44
CA ASP A 52 -11.15 9.64 6.73
C ASP A 52 -10.49 8.79 7.83
N PRO A 53 -9.89 9.40 8.88
CA PRO A 53 -9.13 8.66 9.88
C PRO A 53 -9.96 7.54 10.56
N GLY A 54 -11.28 7.54 10.37
CA GLY A 54 -12.23 6.55 10.85
C GLY A 54 -12.47 5.32 10.00
N VAL A 55 -11.85 5.14 8.81
CA VAL A 55 -11.89 3.84 8.09
C VAL A 55 -10.60 3.06 8.37
N PRO A 56 -10.57 2.21 9.42
CA PRO A 56 -9.57 1.17 9.53
C PRO A 56 -9.82 0.19 8.38
N ASP A 57 -8.82 -0.07 7.54
CA ASP A 57 -8.89 -1.10 6.51
C ASP A 57 -7.85 -2.18 6.87
N PRO A 58 -7.97 -2.78 8.08
CA PRO A 58 -6.91 -3.53 8.72
C PRO A 58 -6.49 -4.68 7.83
N GLY A 59 -5.20 -4.73 7.50
CA GLY A 59 -4.67 -5.79 6.64
C GLY A 59 -4.31 -5.33 5.25
N ARG A 60 -4.19 -4.02 5.02
CA ARG A 60 -3.83 -3.46 3.71
C ARG A 60 -2.67 -2.45 3.78
N ILE A 61 -1.86 -2.48 2.72
CA ILE A 61 -0.90 -1.45 2.34
C ILE A 61 -1.67 -0.23 1.85
N ARG A 62 -1.61 0.84 2.63
CA ARG A 62 -2.22 2.13 2.31
C ARG A 62 -1.18 3.02 1.63
N LEU A 63 -1.43 3.36 0.38
CA LEU A 63 -0.66 4.34 -0.38
C LEU A 63 -1.38 5.69 -0.32
N LEU A 64 -0.75 6.67 0.33
CA LEU A 64 -1.21 8.04 0.37
C LEU A 64 -0.65 8.78 -0.84
N VAL A 65 -1.52 9.16 -1.76
CA VAL A 65 -1.14 9.78 -3.03
C VAL A 65 -1.44 11.28 -2.98
N GLY A 66 -0.41 12.09 -3.25
CA GLY A 66 -0.55 13.54 -3.35
C GLY A 66 -1.23 13.97 -4.64
N ASP A 67 -1.60 15.25 -4.73
CA ASP A 67 -2.30 15.80 -5.90
C ASP A 67 -1.49 15.71 -7.21
N ASP A 68 -0.16 15.57 -7.10
CA ASP A 68 0.76 15.33 -8.20
C ASP A 68 0.81 13.87 -8.69
N ASP A 69 -0.13 13.03 -8.25
CA ASP A 69 -0.21 11.59 -8.54
C ASP A 69 1.01 10.79 -8.05
N ARG A 70 1.71 11.32 -7.04
CA ARG A 70 2.86 10.65 -6.43
C ARG A 70 2.56 10.16 -5.03
N VAL A 71 3.08 8.98 -4.70
CA VAL A 71 2.98 8.42 -3.35
C VAL A 71 3.79 9.28 -2.40
N ARG A 72 3.13 9.87 -1.40
CA ARG A 72 3.75 10.67 -0.34
C ARG A 72 4.09 9.82 0.88
N ARG A 73 3.30 8.77 1.12
CA ARG A 73 3.49 7.86 2.25
C ARG A 73 2.92 6.49 1.90
N ALA A 74 3.61 5.43 2.29
CA ALA A 74 3.07 4.09 2.33
C ALA A 74 3.11 3.59 3.78
N LYS A 75 2.01 3.00 4.26
CA LYS A 75 1.90 2.43 5.62
C LYS A 75 0.99 1.20 5.63
N TRP A 76 1.20 0.31 6.60
CA TRP A 76 0.25 -0.74 6.94
C TRP A 76 -0.90 -0.13 7.75
N GLY A 77 -2.14 -0.61 7.58
CA GLY A 77 -3.28 -0.19 8.38
C GLY A 77 -4.59 -0.69 7.82
#